data_AF-A0A060XA98-F1
#
_entry.id   AF-A0A060XA98-F1
#
_cell.length_a   1.000
_cell.length_b   1.000
_cell.length_c   1.000
_cell.angle_alpha   90.00
_cell.angle_beta   90.00
_cell.angle_gamma   90.00
#
_symmetry.space_group_name_H-M   'P 1'
#
loop_
_entity.id
_entity.type
_entity.pdbx_description
1 polymer ?
#
loop_
_entity_poly.entity_id
_entity_poly.type
_entity_poly.pdbx_seq_one_letter_code
_entity_poly.pdbx_strand_id
1 'polypeptide(L)'
;MTLSWYRGEKRLNQTSSPDLSTNLSLHLEIKLPDNNIYSCVAANPVGNQTTKLNIETLCLQFVESDPNLITIVVIVLGIGLTLFIVICCIWKRKYIKGCCVSTSGSPEEEDSVV
;
A
#
# COMPACT_ATOMS: atom_id res chain seq x y z
N MET A 1 -16.77 24.43 -29.63
CA MET A 1 -15.75 23.42 -29.26
C MET A 1 -16.41 22.20 -28.69
N THR A 2 -15.80 21.03 -28.85
CA THR A 2 -16.36 19.75 -28.37
C THR A 2 -15.30 18.92 -27.67
N LEU A 3 -15.70 18.18 -26.64
CA LEU A 3 -14.88 17.23 -25.91
C LEU A 3 -15.57 15.87 -25.95
N SER A 4 -14.86 14.82 -26.33
CA SER A 4 -15.46 13.50 -26.54
C SER A 4 -14.54 12.36 -26.09
N TRP A 5 -15.14 11.33 -25.51
CA TRP A 5 -14.46 10.08 -25.15
C TRP A 5 -14.71 9.00 -26.19
N TYR A 6 -13.67 8.24 -26.50
CA TYR A 6 -13.70 7.07 -27.36
C TYR A 6 -13.10 5.86 -26.66
N ARG A 7 -13.62 4.68 -26.99
CA ARG A 7 -13.01 3.37 -26.70
C ARG A 7 -12.74 2.70 -28.05
N GLY A 8 -11.48 2.66 -28.47
CA GLY A 8 -11.15 2.35 -29.86
C GLY A 8 -11.85 3.33 -30.81
N GLU A 9 -12.68 2.80 -31.71
CA GLU A 9 -13.47 3.61 -32.66
C GLU A 9 -14.84 4.02 -32.14
N LYS A 10 -15.29 3.46 -31.00
CA LYS A 10 -16.63 3.72 -30.46
C LYS A 10 -16.62 4.99 -29.61
N ARG A 11 -17.40 5.99 -30.02
CA ARG A 11 -17.66 7.18 -29.19
C ARG A 11 -18.53 6.80 -28.00
N LEU A 12 -18.06 7.12 -26.79
CA LEU A 12 -18.73 6.84 -25.54
C LEU A 12 -19.60 8.00 -25.08
N ASN A 13 -19.02 9.20 -25.05
CA ASN A 13 -19.71 10.39 -24.57
C ASN A 13 -19.14 11.65 -25.24
N GLN A 14 -19.91 12.73 -25.28
CA GLN A 14 -19.51 14.01 -25.83
C GLN A 14 -20.22 15.16 -25.13
N THR A 15 -19.50 16.25 -24.91
CA THR A 15 -20.04 17.56 -24.55
C THR A 15 -19.58 18.62 -25.54
N SER A 16 -20.38 19.66 -25.74
CA SER A 16 -20.08 20.75 -26.66
C SER A 16 -20.51 22.08 -26.07
N SER A 17 -19.69 23.11 -26.27
CA SER A 17 -20.02 24.49 -25.92
C SER A 17 -19.70 25.44 -27.09
N PRO A 18 -20.56 26.43 -27.36
CA PRO A 18 -20.28 27.48 -28.35
C PRO A 18 -19.24 28.50 -27.85
N ASP A 19 -19.09 28.67 -26.53
CA ASP A 19 -18.31 29.76 -25.94
C ASP A 19 -16.84 29.39 -25.71
N LEU A 20 -15.91 30.05 -26.41
CA LEU A 20 -14.48 29.72 -26.42
C LEU A 20 -13.79 29.76 -25.04
N SER A 21 -14.37 30.47 -24.06
CA SER A 21 -13.81 30.65 -22.72
C SER A 21 -14.32 29.64 -21.68
N THR A 22 -15.12 28.64 -22.08
CA THR A 22 -15.70 27.67 -21.14
C THR A 22 -14.83 26.42 -21.00
N ASN A 23 -14.50 26.02 -19.77
CA ASN A 23 -13.84 24.75 -19.54
C ASN A 23 -14.85 23.61 -19.65
N LEU A 24 -14.64 22.71 -20.61
CA LEU A 24 -15.43 21.50 -20.76
C LEU A 24 -14.81 20.37 -19.94
N SER A 25 -15.64 19.68 -19.16
CA SER A 25 -15.28 18.45 -18.47
C SER A 25 -16.19 17.31 -18.91
N LEU A 26 -15.63 16.10 -19.00
CA LEU A 26 -16.38 14.91 -19.39
C LEU A 26 -15.89 13.73 -18.55
N HIS A 27 -16.77 13.22 -17.69
CA HIS A 27 -16.47 12.07 -16.85
C HIS A 27 -16.46 10.79 -17.68
N LEU A 28 -15.53 9.89 -17.36
CA LEU A 28 -15.43 8.56 -17.95
C LEU A 28 -15.70 7.51 -16.87
N GLU A 29 -16.69 6.67 -17.09
CA GLU A 29 -16.99 5.53 -16.23
C GLU A 29 -16.39 4.25 -16.82
N ILE A 30 -15.55 3.58 -16.06
CA ILE A 30 -14.82 2.36 -16.45
C ILE A 30 -15.21 1.20 -15.54
N LYS A 31 -15.39 0.00 -16.12
CA LYS A 31 -15.69 -1.24 -15.37
C LYS A 31 -14.50 -2.18 -15.46
N LEU A 32 -13.72 -2.32 -14.39
CA LEU A 32 -12.57 -3.23 -14.38
C LEU A 32 -13.01 -4.72 -14.39
N PRO A 33 -12.22 -5.63 -14.99
CA PRO A 33 -10.97 -5.37 -15.72
C PRO A 33 -11.24 -4.97 -17.18
N ASP A 34 -10.93 -3.71 -17.53
CA ASP A 34 -11.07 -3.20 -18.90
C ASP A 34 -9.68 -2.92 -19.48
N ASN A 35 -9.19 -3.81 -20.37
CA ASN A 35 -7.92 -3.64 -21.06
C ASN A 35 -8.09 -2.87 -22.39
N ASN A 36 -8.91 -1.82 -22.38
CA ASN A 36 -9.14 -1.01 -23.57
C ASN A 36 -8.39 0.30 -23.50
N ILE A 37 -7.95 0.78 -24.66
CA ILE A 37 -7.35 2.09 -24.82
C ILE A 37 -8.48 3.10 -25.05
N TYR A 38 -8.57 4.07 -24.15
CA TYR A 38 -9.51 5.17 -24.25
C TYR A 38 -8.82 6.37 -24.89
N SER A 39 -9.59 7.20 -25.57
CA SER A 39 -9.07 8.43 -26.19
C SER A 39 -10.01 9.59 -25.90
N CYS A 40 -9.45 10.68 -25.37
CA CYS A 40 -10.13 11.96 -25.23
C CYS A 40 -9.80 12.80 -26.45
N VAL A 41 -10.82 13.22 -27.20
CA VAL A 41 -10.69 14.07 -28.38
C VAL A 41 -11.33 15.41 -28.08
N ALA A 42 -10.50 16.46 -28.07
CA ALA A 42 -10.92 17.85 -27.99
C ALA A 42 -10.88 18.46 -29.40
N ALA A 43 -12.05 18.81 -29.93
CA ALA A 43 -12.18 19.37 -31.27
C ALA A 43 -12.63 20.84 -31.22
N ASN A 44 -11.80 21.71 -31.76
CA ASN A 44 -12.04 23.14 -31.93
C ASN A 44 -12.14 23.47 -33.42
N PRO A 45 -12.73 24.61 -33.81
CA PRO A 45 -12.84 25.00 -35.22
C PRO A 45 -11.50 25.08 -35.98
N VAL A 46 -10.40 25.28 -35.25
CA VAL A 46 -9.03 25.37 -35.80
C VAL A 46 -8.36 24.00 -35.90
N GLY A 47 -8.86 22.98 -35.19
CA GLY A 47 -8.27 21.64 -35.22
C GLY A 47 -8.65 20.76 -34.05
N ASN A 48 -8.18 19.51 -34.11
CA ASN A 48 -8.48 18.48 -33.14
C ASN A 48 -7.20 18.07 -32.39
N GLN A 49 -7.32 17.89 -31.08
CA GLN A 49 -6.28 17.35 -30.22
C GLN A 49 -6.79 16.06 -29.58
N THR A 50 -5.93 15.04 -29.51
CA THR A 50 -6.29 13.72 -28.97
C THR A 50 -5.28 13.28 -27.93
N THR A 51 -5.78 12.86 -26.76
CA THR A 51 -4.98 12.29 -25.68
C THR A 51 -5.44 10.87 -25.41
N LYS A 52 -4.50 9.91 -25.40
CA LYS A 52 -4.80 8.50 -25.12
C LYS A 52 -4.64 8.20 -23.63
N LEU A 53 -5.52 7.36 -23.12
CA LEU A 53 -5.56 6.91 -21.73
C LEU A 53 -5.49 5.38 -21.71
N ASN A 54 -4.41 4.84 -21.14
CA ASN A 54 -4.26 3.40 -20.93
C ASN A 54 -4.58 3.04 -19.48
N ILE A 55 -5.66 2.28 -19.27
CA ILE A 55 -6.14 1.91 -17.93
C ILE A 55 -5.15 1.01 -17.21
N GLU A 56 -4.49 0.07 -17.91
CA GLU A 56 -3.51 -0.81 -17.27
C GLU A 56 -2.33 -0.03 -16.68
N THR A 57 -1.81 0.95 -17.43
CA THR A 57 -0.71 1.80 -16.96
C THR A 57 -1.12 2.67 -15.79
N LEU A 58 -2.35 3.22 -15.80
CA LEU A 58 -2.89 3.98 -14.67
C LEU A 58 -3.00 3.12 -13.42
N CYS A 59 -3.62 1.94 -13.52
CA CYS A 59 -3.77 1.04 -12.38
C CYS A 59 -2.40 0.61 -11.81
N LEU A 60 -1.41 0.33 -12.65
CA LEU A 60 -0.05 0.02 -12.19
C LEU A 60 0.57 1.19 -11.43
N GLN A 61 0.44 2.42 -11.93
CA GLN A 61 0.91 3.62 -11.23
C GLN A 61 0.23 3.79 -9.86
N PHE A 62 -1.08 3.54 -9.74
CA PHE A 62 -1.77 3.60 -8.46
C PHE A 62 -1.36 2.49 -7.49
N VAL A 63 -1.02 1.30 -7.97
CA VAL A 63 -0.52 0.21 -7.11
C VAL A 63 0.91 0.48 -6.63
N GLU A 64 1.72 1.16 -7.44
CA GLU A 64 3.10 1.55 -7.10
C GLU A 64 3.19 2.83 -6.24
N SER A 65 2.08 3.56 -6.12
CA SER A 65 1.96 4.78 -5.32
C SER A 65 1.81 4.46 -3.83
N ASP A 66 2.87 3.98 -3.19
CA ASP A 66 3.37 4.50 -1.91
C ASP A 66 4.50 3.61 -1.37
N PRO A 67 5.73 3.72 -1.92
CA PRO A 67 6.90 3.05 -1.33
C PRO A 67 7.10 3.44 0.14
N ASN A 68 6.60 4.61 0.54
CA ASN A 68 6.61 5.07 1.93
C ASN A 68 5.76 4.18 2.84
N LEU A 69 4.58 3.75 2.43
CA LEU A 69 3.70 2.92 3.26
C LEU A 69 4.33 1.54 3.49
N ILE A 70 4.85 0.93 2.42
CA ILE A 70 5.53 -0.37 2.50
C ILE A 70 6.77 -0.27 3.40
N THR A 71 7.56 0.78 3.25
CA THR A 71 8.76 1.02 4.07
C THR A 71 8.40 1.20 5.55
N ILE A 72 7.35 1.98 5.87
CA ILE A 72 6.88 2.19 7.24
C ILE A 72 6.45 0.85 7.87
N VAL A 73 5.68 0.03 7.15
CA VAL A 73 5.24 -1.28 7.65
C VAL A 73 6.42 -2.18 7.99
N VAL A 74 7.43 -2.24 7.12
CA VAL A 74 8.65 -3.05 7.36
C VAL A 74 9.41 -2.56 8.59
N ILE A 75 9.56 -1.24 8.77
CA ILE A 75 10.23 -0.67 9.95
C ILE A 75 9.48 -1.02 11.23
N VAL A 76 8.14 -0.88 11.25
CA VAL A 76 7.30 -1.20 12.41
C VAL A 76 7.41 -2.68 12.77
N LEU A 77 7.37 -3.57 11.79
CA LEU A 77 7.56 -5.01 12.01
C LEU A 77 8.96 -5.33 12.55
N GLY A 78 10.01 -4.70 12.01
CA GLY A 78 11.38 -4.86 12.48
C GLY A 78 11.55 -4.41 13.94
N ILE A 79 11.04 -3.23 14.29
CA ILE A 79 11.06 -2.71 15.66
C ILE A 79 10.27 -3.63 16.60
N GLY A 80 9.09 -4.07 16.20
CA GLY A 80 8.28 -5.01 16.99
C GLY A 80 9.03 -6.32 17.30
N LEU A 81 9.65 -6.93 16.29
CA LEU A 81 10.42 -8.17 16.45
C LEU A 81 11.64 -7.99 17.36
N THR A 82 12.40 -6.92 17.18
CA THR A 82 13.58 -6.65 18.03
C THR A 82 13.20 -6.45 19.49
N LEU A 83 12.16 -5.68 19.79
CA LEU A 83 11.66 -5.51 21.15
C LEU A 83 11.18 -6.83 21.75
N PHE A 84 10.45 -7.64 20.98
CA PHE A 84 9.97 -8.95 21.43
C PHE A 84 11.14 -9.88 21.80
N ILE A 85 12.18 -9.96 20.95
CA ILE A 85 13.37 -10.77 21.22
C ILE A 85 14.08 -10.31 22.49
N VAL A 86 14.25 -8.99 22.68
CA VAL A 86 14.89 -8.43 23.88
C VAL A 86 14.10 -8.79 25.14
N ILE A 87 12.78 -8.67 25.11
CA ILE A 87 11.89 -9.05 26.22
C ILE A 87 12.03 -10.54 26.52
N CYS A 88 11.96 -11.41 25.51
CA CYS A 88 12.16 -12.86 25.67
C CYS A 88 13.53 -13.19 26.28
N CYS A 89 14.60 -12.50 25.84
CA CYS A 89 15.95 -12.68 26.37
C CYS A 89 16.04 -12.26 27.85
N ILE A 90 15.44 -11.14 28.23
CA ILE A 90 15.39 -10.68 29.63
C ILE A 90 14.63 -11.69 30.49
N TRP A 91 13.51 -12.21 30.00
CA TRP A 91 12.68 -13.17 30.72
C TRP A 91 13.42 -14.50 30.91
N LYS A 92 14.11 -15.00 29.88
CA LYS A 92 14.98 -16.18 30.01
C LYS A 92 16.10 -15.94 31.03
N ARG A 93 16.76 -14.77 31.00
CA ARG A 93 17.80 -14.44 31.99
C ARG A 93 17.26 -14.38 33.42
N LYS A 94 16.05 -13.85 33.61
CA LYS A 94 15.42 -13.79 34.94
C LYS A 94 15.01 -15.19 35.43
N TYR A 95 14.50 -16.03 34.54
CA TYR A 95 14.17 -17.43 34.83
C TYR A 95 15.42 -18.25 35.24
N ILE A 96 16.51 -18.15 34.47
CA ILE A 96 17.77 -18.84 34.76
C ILE A 96 18.37 -18.39 36.10
N LYS A 97 18.38 -17.08 36.38
CA LYS A 97 18.87 -16.54 37.66
C LYS A 97 18.01 -16.95 38.86
N GLY A 98 16.72 -17.24 38.65
CA GLY A 98 15.83 -17.77 39.68
C GLY A 98 16.17 -19.21 40.08
N CYS A 99 16.61 -20.05 39.13
CA CYS A 99 17.06 -21.41 39.44
C CYS A 99 18.39 -21.46 40.20
N CYS A 100 19.27 -20.49 40.02
CA CYS A 100 20.56 -20.45 40.72
C CYS A 100 20.46 -19.99 42.19
N VAL A 101 19.28 -19.57 42.67
CA VAL A 101 19.01 -19.07 44.03
C VAL A 101 18.23 -20.07 44.89
N SER A 102 18.16 -21.35 44.50
CA SER A 102 17.45 -22.38 45.30
C SER A 102 18.32 -23.54 45.79
N THR A 103 19.66 -23.40 45.78
CA THR A 103 20.55 -24.43 46.36
C THR A 103 21.60 -23.79 47.26
N SER A 104 21.18 -23.28 48.41
CA SER A 104 22.06 -23.07 49.57
C SER A 104 21.22 -22.90 50.84
N GLY A 105 21.03 -23.98 51.61
CA GLY A 105 20.42 -23.90 52.94
C GLY A 105 19.98 -25.22 53.57
N SER A 106 20.96 -25.95 54.15
CA SER A 106 20.94 -26.81 55.39
C SER A 106 19.85 -27.89 55.63
N PRO A 107 20.03 -28.84 56.59
CA PRO A 107 21.09 -28.97 57.62
C PRO A 107 21.80 -30.33 57.71
N GLU A 108 22.88 -30.31 58.47
CA GLU A 108 23.52 -31.45 59.15
C GLU A 108 22.47 -32.40 59.77
N GLU A 109 22.53 -33.67 59.39
CA GLU A 109 22.00 -34.79 60.17
C GLU A 109 23.06 -35.89 60.13
N GLU A 110 24.05 -35.76 61.02
CA GLU A 110 24.96 -36.83 61.38
C GLU A 110 24.43 -37.43 62.68
N ASP A 111 23.74 -38.56 62.58
CA ASP A 111 23.54 -39.46 63.71
C ASP A 111 23.71 -40.92 63.24
N SER A 112 24.51 -41.64 64.02
CA SER A 112 24.30 -43.04 64.42
C SER A 112 25.31 -44.12 63.98
N VAL A 113 26.13 -44.52 64.98
CA VAL A 113 26.41 -45.91 65.43
C VAL A 113 27.49 -46.72 64.69
N VAL A 114 28.65 -46.95 65.35
CA VAL A 114 29.15 -48.22 65.96
C VAL A 114 30.49 -47.94 66.63
#